data_AF-A0A952B9C2-F1
#
_entry.id   AF-A0A952B9C2-F1
#
_cell.length_a   1.000
_cell.length_b   1.000
_cell.length_c   1.000
_cell.angle_alpha   90.00
_cell.angle_beta   90.00
_cell.angle_gamma   90.00
#
_symmetry.space_group_name_H-M   'P 1'
#
loop_
_entity.id
_entity.type
_entity.pdbx_description
1 polymer ?
#
loop_
_entity_poly.entity_id
_entity_poly.type
_entity_poly.pdbx_seq_one_letter_code
_entity_poly.pdbx_strand_id
1 'polypeptide(L)'
;MNNRELGSFAIKLLGVYALIQSLPLVQHLSILFGMRVIGEDDAPRRMIIYACQALPFSLILFLSIILMTCSRGIARILFREDIEINLGESGSWRELQSICFSCVAVLIFLQAMPRIGQAIINLWYLQTQQDMRRGYLISQMWHHGISAVIQCVLAVVLFFGSRGLANVWHRIQIGRYERIDED
;
A
#
# COMPACT_ATOMS: atom_id res chain seq x y z
N MET A 1 28.14 -0.24 4.74
CA MET A 1 26.99 0.04 3.84
C MET A 1 26.14 1.09 4.53
N ASN A 2 25.88 2.23 3.89
CA ASN A 2 25.21 3.37 4.55
C ASN A 2 23.69 3.11 4.67
N ASN A 3 23.03 3.61 5.72
CA ASN A 3 21.58 3.51 5.94
C ASN A 3 20.75 3.89 4.72
N ARG A 4 21.22 4.88 3.96
CA ARG A 4 20.59 5.33 2.72
C ARG A 4 20.68 4.30 1.60
N GLU A 5 21.75 3.52 1.54
CA GLU A 5 21.92 2.46 0.55
C GLU A 5 21.01 1.29 0.86
N LEU A 6 20.98 0.85 2.13
CA LEU A 6 20.08 -0.20 2.60
C LEU A 6 18.61 0.21 2.42
N GLY A 7 18.26 1.43 2.80
CA GLY A 7 16.92 2.00 2.59
C GLY A 7 16.53 2.10 1.13
N SER A 8 17.44 2.60 0.28
CA SER A 8 17.19 2.65 -1.17
C SER A 8 17.04 1.25 -1.75
N PHE A 9 17.76 0.25 -1.25
CA PHE A 9 17.62 -1.13 -1.68
C PHE A 9 16.25 -1.69 -1.29
N ALA A 10 15.84 -1.51 -0.03
CA ALA A 10 14.53 -1.94 0.46
C ALA A 10 13.37 -1.28 -0.33
N ILE A 11 13.46 0.02 -0.62
CA ILE A 11 12.46 0.75 -1.41
C ILE A 11 12.40 0.24 -2.86
N LYS A 12 13.55 -0.08 -3.48
CA LYS A 12 13.57 -0.71 -4.82
C LYS A 12 12.91 -2.09 -4.80
N LEU A 13 13.23 -2.90 -3.79
CA LEU A 13 12.67 -4.24 -3.64
C LEU A 13 11.15 -4.19 -3.45
N LEU A 14 10.68 -3.20 -2.71
CA LEU A 14 9.27 -2.90 -2.56
C LEU A 14 8.61 -2.39 -3.85
N GLY A 15 9.32 -1.58 -4.64
CA GLY A 15 8.88 -1.21 -6.00
C GLY A 15 8.72 -2.43 -6.91
N VAL A 16 9.66 -3.39 -6.87
CA VAL A 16 9.57 -4.66 -7.60
C VAL A 16 8.39 -5.49 -7.11
N TYR A 17 8.17 -5.57 -5.80
CA TYR A 17 7.01 -6.26 -5.24
C TYR A 17 5.69 -5.64 -5.74
N ALA A 18 5.58 -4.30 -5.71
CA ALA A 18 4.42 -3.58 -6.23
C ALA A 18 4.18 -3.89 -7.72
N LEU A 19 5.26 -4.05 -8.50
CA LEU A 19 5.17 -4.46 -9.91
C LEU A 19 4.60 -5.87 -10.04
N ILE A 20 5.09 -6.83 -9.26
CA ILE A 20 4.59 -8.21 -9.25
C ILE A 20 3.10 -8.22 -8.83
N GLN A 21 2.73 -7.43 -7.82
CA GLN A 21 1.35 -7.31 -7.36
C GLN A 21 0.41 -6.68 -8.39
N SER A 22 0.96 -5.93 -9.36
CA SER A 22 0.18 -5.39 -10.48
C SER A 22 -0.17 -6.44 -11.54
N LEU A 23 0.58 -7.56 -11.62
CA LEU A 23 0.38 -8.58 -12.66
C LEU A 23 -1.01 -9.21 -12.64
N PRO A 24 -1.60 -9.62 -11.50
CA PRO A 24 -2.97 -10.13 -11.46
C PRO A 24 -4.00 -9.11 -11.97
N LEU A 25 -3.75 -7.81 -11.76
CA LEU A 25 -4.67 -6.75 -12.22
C LEU A 25 -4.68 -6.60 -13.74
N VAL A 26 -3.66 -7.11 -14.45
CA VAL A 26 -3.66 -7.19 -15.93
C VAL A 26 -4.82 -8.05 -16.42
N GLN A 27 -5.27 -9.04 -15.65
CA GLN A 27 -6.45 -9.85 -16.01
C GLN A 27 -7.71 -8.98 -16.13
N HIS A 28 -7.83 -7.90 -15.36
CA HIS A 28 -8.95 -6.96 -15.48
C HIS A 28 -8.87 -6.10 -16.75
N LEU A 29 -7.68 -5.89 -17.32
CA LEU A 29 -7.54 -5.24 -18.63
C LEU A 29 -8.04 -6.13 -19.77
N SER A 30 -8.01 -7.46 -19.63
CA SER A 30 -8.49 -8.37 -20.69
C SER A 30 -10.01 -8.20 -20.95
N ILE A 31 -10.76 -7.81 -19.92
CA ILE A 31 -12.19 -7.46 -20.01
C ILE A 31 -12.41 -6.26 -20.95
N LEU A 32 -11.43 -5.36 -21.11
CA LEU A 32 -11.49 -4.24 -22.06
C LEU A 32 -11.49 -4.71 -23.52
N PHE A 33 -10.78 -5.78 -23.83
CA PHE A 33 -10.67 -6.30 -25.21
C PHE A 33 -11.89 -7.12 -25.64
N GLY A 34 -12.60 -7.74 -24.69
CA GLY A 34 -13.82 -8.54 -24.97
C GLY A 34 -15.03 -7.72 -25.45
N MET A 35 -14.96 -6.40 -25.40
CA MET A 35 -16.09 -5.51 -25.65
C MET A 35 -16.30 -5.08 -27.11
N ARG A 36 -15.41 -5.45 -28.05
CA ARG A 36 -15.66 -5.19 -29.48
C ARG A 36 -16.93 -5.87 -30.02
N VAL A 37 -17.60 -6.71 -29.22
CA VAL A 37 -18.66 -7.62 -29.66
C VAL A 37 -20.08 -7.16 -29.25
N ILE A 38 -20.26 -6.14 -28.39
CA ILE A 38 -21.60 -5.86 -27.78
C ILE A 38 -21.99 -4.37 -27.80
N GLY A 39 -22.82 -3.98 -28.79
CA GLY A 39 -23.85 -2.91 -28.82
C GLY A 39 -23.50 -1.46 -28.41
N GLU A 40 -23.75 -0.49 -29.30
CA GLU A 40 -23.36 0.94 -29.20
C GLU A 40 -24.13 1.80 -28.18
N ASP A 41 -25.31 1.39 -27.71
CA ASP A 41 -26.25 2.30 -27.01
C ASP A 41 -25.82 2.79 -25.60
N ASP A 42 -24.76 2.22 -25.01
CA ASP A 42 -24.29 2.53 -23.65
C ASP A 42 -22.83 3.04 -23.58
N ALA A 43 -22.26 3.45 -24.71
CA ALA A 43 -20.84 3.75 -24.87
C ALA A 43 -20.21 4.70 -23.80
N PRO A 44 -20.78 5.88 -23.46
CA PRO A 44 -20.13 6.81 -22.55
C PRO A 44 -20.11 6.33 -21.09
N ARG A 45 -21.19 5.68 -20.64
CA ARG A 45 -21.29 5.15 -19.27
C ARG A 45 -20.33 3.97 -19.08
N ARG A 46 -20.22 3.12 -20.08
CA ARG A 46 -19.26 2.01 -20.13
C ARG A 46 -17.83 2.54 -20.04
N MET A 47 -17.47 3.52 -20.87
CA MET A 47 -16.13 4.11 -20.88
C MET A 47 -15.67 4.59 -19.48
N ILE A 48 -16.56 5.21 -18.70
CA ILE A 48 -16.25 5.66 -17.34
C ILE A 48 -15.99 4.48 -16.40
N ILE A 49 -16.83 3.43 -16.44
CA ILE A 49 -16.65 2.23 -15.60
C ILE A 49 -15.30 1.57 -15.90
N TYR A 50 -14.91 1.51 -17.17
CA TYR A 50 -13.62 0.96 -17.59
C TYR A 50 -12.44 1.83 -17.18
N ALA A 51 -12.54 3.15 -17.33
CA ALA A 51 -11.54 4.08 -16.84
C ALA A 51 -11.32 3.89 -15.32
N CYS A 52 -12.41 3.72 -14.56
CA CYS A 52 -12.31 3.46 -13.12
C CYS A 52 -11.73 2.07 -12.79
N GLN A 53 -11.97 1.02 -13.59
CA GLN A 53 -11.37 -0.30 -13.38
C GLN A 53 -9.88 -0.36 -13.73
N ALA A 54 -9.44 0.42 -14.71
CA ALA A 54 -8.02 0.54 -15.06
C ALA A 54 -7.23 1.37 -14.04
N LEU A 55 -7.91 2.29 -13.35
CA LEU A 55 -7.29 3.25 -12.42
C LEU A 55 -6.44 2.58 -11.31
N PRO A 56 -6.89 1.52 -10.59
CA PRO A 56 -6.07 0.84 -9.58
C PRO A 56 -4.80 0.22 -10.16
N PHE A 57 -4.88 -0.39 -11.34
CA PHE A 57 -3.72 -0.96 -12.03
C PHE A 57 -2.72 0.15 -12.38
N SER A 58 -3.21 1.22 -13.01
CA SER A 58 -2.38 2.36 -13.38
C SER A 58 -1.73 3.02 -12.15
N LEU A 59 -2.45 3.15 -11.03
CA LEU A 59 -1.91 3.70 -9.79
C LEU A 59 -0.80 2.83 -9.19
N ILE A 60 -1.02 1.51 -9.11
CA ILE A 60 -0.02 0.59 -8.56
C ILE A 60 1.22 0.54 -9.46
N LEU A 61 1.03 0.51 -10.78
CA LEU A 61 2.11 0.50 -11.75
C LEU A 61 2.91 1.81 -11.68
N PHE A 62 2.23 2.95 -11.63
CA PHE A 62 2.87 4.26 -11.46
C PHE A 62 3.64 4.35 -10.14
N LEU A 63 3.04 3.89 -9.04
CA LEU A 63 3.68 3.86 -7.73
C LEU A 63 4.92 2.96 -7.71
N SER A 64 4.86 1.79 -8.35
CA SER A 64 5.99 0.89 -8.52
C SER A 64 7.15 1.56 -9.27
N ILE A 65 6.87 2.23 -10.38
CA ILE A 65 7.87 2.98 -11.15
C ILE A 65 8.49 4.09 -10.29
N ILE A 66 7.67 4.86 -9.56
CA ILE A 66 8.16 5.90 -8.65
C ILE A 66 9.08 5.30 -7.58
N LEU A 67 8.66 4.20 -6.94
CA LEU A 67 9.45 3.55 -5.89
C LEU A 67 10.80 3.07 -6.45
N MET A 68 10.83 2.53 -7.66
CA MET A 68 12.07 2.06 -8.29
C MET A 68 13.00 3.21 -8.73
N THR A 69 12.44 4.27 -9.32
CA THR A 69 13.22 5.39 -9.89
C THR A 69 13.60 6.44 -8.84
N CYS A 70 12.68 6.79 -7.94
CA CYS A 70 12.89 7.76 -6.87
C CYS A 70 13.37 7.12 -5.55
N SER A 71 13.85 5.87 -5.57
CA SER A 71 14.23 5.12 -4.37
C SER A 71 15.22 5.86 -3.47
N ARG A 72 16.21 6.54 -4.07
CA ARG A 72 17.23 7.32 -3.36
C ARG A 72 16.65 8.57 -2.69
N GLY A 73 15.69 9.22 -3.35
CA GLY A 73 15.01 10.41 -2.81
C GLY A 73 14.12 10.05 -1.64
N ILE A 74 13.33 8.98 -1.77
CA ILE A 74 12.48 8.47 -0.69
C ILE A 74 13.33 7.98 0.48
N ALA A 75 14.45 7.27 0.20
CA ALA A 75 15.40 6.87 1.24
C ALA A 75 15.97 8.09 1.97
N ARG A 76 16.31 9.18 1.27
CA ARG A 76 16.81 10.41 1.92
C ARG A 76 15.76 11.07 2.82
N ILE A 77 14.49 11.06 2.41
CA ILE A 77 13.38 11.59 3.22
C ILE A 77 13.18 10.72 4.47
N LEU A 78 13.30 9.39 4.33
CA LEU A 78 13.11 8.44 5.41
C LEU A 78 14.31 8.41 6.39
N PHE A 79 15.53 8.54 5.87
CA PHE A 79 16.81 8.53 6.59
C PHE A 79 17.48 9.90 6.49
N ARG A 80 16.89 10.87 7.20
CA ARG A 80 17.28 12.29 7.21
C ARG A 80 18.71 12.55 7.71
N GLU A 81 19.35 11.58 8.38
CA GLU A 81 20.71 11.67 8.95
C GLU A 81 21.61 10.58 8.32
N ASP A 82 22.81 10.97 7.86
CA ASP A 82 23.86 10.05 7.42
C ASP A 82 24.52 9.42 8.65
N ILE A 83 23.86 8.45 9.27
CA ILE A 83 24.44 7.66 10.35
C ILE A 83 25.06 6.42 9.70
N GLU A 84 26.37 6.27 9.82
CA GLU A 84 27.08 5.07 9.38
C GLU A 84 26.57 3.87 10.18
N ILE A 85 26.00 2.88 9.49
CA ILE A 85 25.61 1.62 10.15
C ILE A 85 26.90 0.88 10.50
N ASN A 86 27.30 0.96 11.76
CA ASN A 86 28.19 -0.02 12.35
C ASN A 86 27.35 -1.26 12.70
N LEU A 87 27.36 -2.25 11.80
CA LEU A 87 26.65 -3.54 11.97
C LEU A 87 27.11 -4.34 13.20
N GLY A 88 28.10 -3.87 13.96
CA GLY A 88 28.63 -4.49 15.17
C GLY A 88 28.05 -3.97 16.50
N GLU A 89 27.33 -2.84 16.52
CA GLU A 89 26.77 -2.28 17.76
C GLU A 89 25.23 -2.26 17.74
N SER A 90 24.64 -2.41 18.92
CA SER A 90 23.19 -2.55 19.21
C SER A 90 22.26 -1.50 18.57
N GLY A 91 22.80 -0.40 18.02
CA GLY A 91 22.05 0.59 17.24
C GLY A 91 21.53 0.10 15.89
N SER A 92 22.20 -0.86 15.24
CA SER A 92 21.86 -1.35 13.89
C SER A 92 20.46 -2.02 13.81
N TRP A 93 20.04 -2.72 14.87
CA TRP A 93 18.79 -3.48 14.87
C TRP A 93 17.55 -2.58 14.82
N ARG A 94 17.59 -1.44 15.51
CA ARG A 94 16.49 -0.47 15.54
C ARG A 94 16.26 0.15 14.16
N GLU A 95 17.33 0.41 13.42
CA GLU A 95 17.28 0.99 12.08
C GLU A 95 16.69 -0.02 11.09
N LEU A 96 17.18 -1.26 11.10
CA LEU A 96 16.64 -2.36 10.30
C LEU A 96 15.13 -2.53 10.53
N GLN A 97 14.69 -2.50 11.79
CA GLN A 97 13.28 -2.63 12.16
C GLN A 97 12.44 -1.47 11.62
N SER A 98 12.95 -0.24 11.66
CA SER A 98 12.28 0.93 11.06
C SER A 98 12.14 0.78 9.54
N ILE A 99 13.13 0.20 8.86
CA ILE A 99 13.05 -0.08 7.41
C ILE A 99 11.95 -1.11 7.16
N CYS A 100 11.95 -2.22 7.91
CA CYS A 100 10.95 -3.27 7.77
C CYS A 100 9.53 -2.75 8.01
N PHE A 101 9.30 -1.94 9.04
CA PHE A 101 7.97 -1.34 9.29
C PHE A 101 7.54 -0.40 8.17
N SER A 102 8.47 0.39 7.63
CA SER A 102 8.18 1.27 6.49
C SER A 102 7.81 0.45 5.25
N CYS A 103 8.51 -0.65 5.00
CA CYS A 103 8.15 -1.55 3.91
C CYS A 103 6.77 -2.18 4.10
N VAL A 104 6.49 -2.72 5.29
CA VAL A 104 5.18 -3.31 5.63
C VAL A 104 4.06 -2.29 5.50
N ALA A 105 4.27 -1.04 5.92
CA ALA A 105 3.30 0.04 5.77
C ALA A 105 2.93 0.26 4.30
N VAL A 106 3.93 0.31 3.41
CA VAL A 106 3.67 0.49 1.98
C VAL A 106 3.00 -0.75 1.37
N LEU A 107 3.33 -1.96 1.82
CA LEU A 107 2.63 -3.18 1.40
C LEU A 107 1.14 -3.15 1.77
N ILE A 108 0.82 -2.74 2.99
CA ILE A 108 -0.57 -2.60 3.45
C ILE A 108 -1.29 -1.53 2.62
N PHE A 109 -0.62 -0.41 2.33
CA PHE A 109 -1.17 0.65 1.48
C PHE A 109 -1.50 0.15 0.06
N LEU A 110 -0.56 -0.58 -0.54
CA LEU A 110 -0.74 -1.16 -1.88
C LEU A 110 -1.90 -2.16 -1.93
N GLN A 111 -2.12 -2.94 -0.87
CA GLN A 111 -3.27 -3.83 -0.77
C GLN A 111 -4.60 -3.09 -0.60
N ALA A 112 -4.59 -1.91 0.04
CA ALA A 112 -5.78 -1.10 0.24
C ALA A 112 -6.25 -0.39 -1.05
N MET A 113 -5.31 0.05 -1.91
CA MET A 113 -5.57 0.74 -3.18
C MET A 113 -6.67 0.11 -4.06
N PRO A 114 -6.63 -1.18 -4.43
CA PRO A 114 -7.65 -1.78 -5.28
C PRO A 114 -9.03 -1.82 -4.61
N ARG A 115 -9.07 -1.98 -3.28
CA ARG A 115 -10.33 -1.97 -2.50
C ARG A 115 -10.96 -0.59 -2.50
N ILE A 116 -10.16 0.47 -2.40
CA ILE A 116 -10.63 1.85 -2.51
C ILE A 116 -11.20 2.12 -3.92
N GLY A 117 -10.49 1.68 -4.96
CA GLY A 117 -10.98 1.78 -6.33
C GLY A 117 -12.35 1.13 -6.52
N GLN A 118 -12.52 -0.10 -6.00
CA GLN A 118 -13.81 -0.80 -6.01
C GLN A 118 -14.89 -0.07 -5.21
N ALA A 119 -14.56 0.46 -4.03
CA ALA A 119 -15.49 1.22 -3.21
C ALA A 119 -16.00 2.46 -3.95
N ILE A 120 -15.13 3.21 -4.63
CA ILE A 120 -15.49 4.39 -5.42
C ILE A 120 -16.43 4.00 -6.58
N ILE A 121 -16.11 2.93 -7.32
CA ILE A 121 -16.95 2.43 -8.42
C ILE A 121 -18.34 2.05 -7.92
N ASN A 122 -18.42 1.31 -6.81
CA ASN A 122 -19.68 0.88 -6.22
C ASN A 122 -20.52 2.08 -5.74
N LEU A 123 -19.88 3.10 -5.18
CA LEU A 123 -20.54 4.31 -4.71
C LEU A 123 -21.11 5.14 -5.87
N TRP A 124 -20.37 5.23 -6.98
CA TRP A 124 -20.84 5.86 -8.21
C TRP A 124 -22.00 5.07 -8.85
N TYR A 125 -21.92 3.73 -8.85
CA TYR A 125 -22.98 2.86 -9.37
C TYR A 125 -24.28 2.98 -8.55
N LEU A 126 -24.18 3.13 -7.22
CA LEU A 126 -25.28 3.35 -6.29
C LEU A 126 -25.99 4.70 -6.47
N GLN A 127 -25.31 5.71 -7.00
CA GLN A 127 -25.94 6.98 -7.36
C GLN A 127 -26.81 6.86 -8.61
N THR A 128 -26.52 5.91 -9.51
CA THR A 128 -27.25 5.77 -10.78
C THR A 128 -28.43 4.80 -10.75
N GLN A 129 -28.58 3.93 -9.73
CA GLN A 129 -29.74 3.03 -9.63
C GLN A 129 -30.77 3.54 -8.64
N GLN A 130 -32.02 3.71 -9.08
CA GLN A 130 -33.06 4.30 -8.27
C GLN A 130 -33.70 3.34 -7.25
N ASP A 131 -34.09 2.10 -7.55
CA ASP A 131 -34.93 1.38 -6.57
C ASP A 131 -34.65 -0.14 -6.43
N MET A 132 -34.79 -0.61 -5.19
CA MET A 132 -34.73 -1.99 -4.67
C MET A 132 -33.38 -2.70 -4.46
N ARG A 133 -32.32 -2.49 -5.27
CA ARG A 133 -30.99 -3.15 -5.02
C ARG A 133 -30.05 -2.40 -4.07
N ARG A 134 -30.44 -1.21 -3.62
CA ARG A 134 -29.62 -0.31 -2.81
C ARG A 134 -29.20 -0.90 -1.46
N GLY A 135 -30.11 -1.58 -0.75
CA GLY A 135 -29.84 -2.10 0.60
C GLY A 135 -28.73 -3.16 0.65
N TYR A 136 -28.74 -4.11 -0.28
CA TYR A 136 -27.71 -5.15 -0.39
C TYR A 136 -26.34 -4.55 -0.77
N LEU A 137 -26.33 -3.65 -1.75
CA LEU A 137 -25.12 -2.98 -2.21
C LEU A 137 -24.50 -2.08 -1.13
N ILE A 138 -25.31 -1.38 -0.33
CA ILE A 138 -24.82 -0.53 0.78
C ILE A 138 -24.15 -1.38 1.86
N SER A 139 -24.74 -2.52 2.25
CA SER A 139 -24.17 -3.43 3.23
C SER A 139 -22.80 -3.97 2.77
N GLN A 140 -22.72 -4.42 1.52
CA GLN A 140 -21.47 -4.93 0.95
C GLN A 140 -20.40 -3.83 0.83
N MET A 141 -20.81 -2.60 0.48
CA MET A 141 -19.92 -1.44 0.39
C MET A 141 -19.40 -0.98 1.75
N TRP A 142 -20.22 -1.04 2.82
CA TRP A 142 -19.80 -0.73 4.19
C TRP A 142 -18.71 -1.69 4.67
N HIS A 143 -18.91 -2.99 4.46
CA HIS A 143 -17.97 -4.01 4.91
C HIS A 143 -16.59 -3.87 4.22
N HIS A 144 -16.60 -3.64 2.90
CA HIS A 144 -15.36 -3.49 2.14
C HIS A 144 -14.73 -2.10 2.32
N GLY A 145 -15.53 -1.05 2.38
CA GLY A 145 -15.08 0.33 2.51
C GLY A 145 -14.41 0.63 3.85
N ILE A 146 -15.00 0.18 4.97
CA ILE A 146 -14.43 0.38 6.30
C ILE A 146 -13.06 -0.31 6.39
N SER A 147 -12.95 -1.54 5.89
CA SER A 147 -11.67 -2.26 5.91
C SER A 147 -10.58 -1.52 5.11
N ALA A 148 -10.92 -0.96 3.95
CA ALA A 148 -9.99 -0.23 3.10
C ALA A 148 -9.54 1.09 3.74
N VAL A 149 -10.49 1.82 4.35
CA VAL A 149 -10.18 3.06 5.08
C VAL A 149 -9.28 2.78 6.27
N ILE A 150 -9.59 1.76 7.08
CA ILE A 150 -8.75 1.34 8.21
C ILE A 150 -7.35 0.94 7.73
N GLN A 151 -7.24 0.17 6.65
CA GLN A 151 -5.94 -0.22 6.08
C GLN A 151 -5.14 0.99 5.58
N CYS A 152 -5.78 1.98 4.95
CA CYS A 152 -5.09 3.21 4.54
C CYS A 152 -4.62 4.03 5.73
N VAL A 153 -5.45 4.21 6.75
CA VAL A 153 -5.08 4.91 7.99
C VAL A 153 -3.93 4.18 8.67
N LEU A 154 -4.01 2.85 8.82
CA LEU A 154 -2.93 2.04 9.38
C LEU A 154 -1.64 2.18 8.58
N ALA A 155 -1.71 2.14 7.26
CA ALA A 155 -0.53 2.30 6.42
C ALA A 155 0.11 3.68 6.59
N VAL A 156 -0.68 4.76 6.62
CA VAL A 156 -0.18 6.13 6.86
C VAL A 156 0.45 6.22 8.24
N VAL A 157 -0.25 5.74 9.28
CA VAL A 157 0.25 5.75 10.66
C VAL A 157 1.52 4.91 10.81
N LEU A 158 1.61 3.75 10.18
CA LEU A 158 2.82 2.91 10.20
C LEU A 158 3.97 3.54 9.42
N PHE A 159 3.68 4.19 8.29
CA PHE A 159 4.69 4.83 7.45
C PHE A 159 5.33 6.02 8.15
N PHE A 160 4.52 6.90 8.77
CA PHE A 160 5.01 8.06 9.52
C PHE A 160 5.43 7.72 10.96
N GLY A 161 4.84 6.70 11.55
CA GLY A 161 5.08 6.25 12.93
C GLY A 161 6.19 5.20 13.07
N SER A 162 6.86 4.80 11.99
CA SER A 162 7.90 3.76 11.98
C SER A 162 9.01 4.00 13.03
N ARG A 163 9.38 5.26 13.26
CA ARG A 163 10.35 5.66 14.31
C ARG A 163 9.79 5.55 15.74
N GLY A 164 8.51 5.89 15.93
CA GLY A 164 7.84 5.78 17.23
C GLY A 164 7.61 4.34 17.65
N LEU A 165 7.21 3.48 16.72
CA LEU A 165 6.98 2.06 16.95
C LEU A 165 8.29 1.29 17.20
N ALA A 166 9.38 1.62 16.51
CA ALA A 166 10.69 1.05 16.81
C ALA A 166 11.14 1.38 18.25
N ASN A 167 10.82 2.58 18.75
CA ASN A 167 11.15 3.00 20.11
C ASN A 167 10.27 2.30 21.17
N VAL A 168 8.98 2.12 20.88
CA VAL A 168 8.04 1.36 21.74
C VAL A 168 8.44 -0.12 21.80
N TRP A 169 8.76 -0.73 20.66
CA TRP A 169 9.20 -2.13 20.60
C TRP A 169 10.48 -2.37 21.38
N HIS A 170 11.46 -1.47 21.24
CA HIS A 170 12.70 -1.54 22.01
C HIS A 170 12.47 -1.44 23.52
N ARG A 171 11.54 -0.57 23.96
CA ARG A 171 11.12 -0.51 25.37
C ARG A 171 10.51 -1.82 25.85
N ILE A 172 9.70 -2.47 25.02
CA ILE A 172 9.09 -3.78 25.35
C ILE A 172 10.14 -4.88 25.39
N GLN A 173 11.14 -4.87 24.50
CA GLN A 173 12.23 -5.84 24.51
C GLN A 173 13.14 -5.67 25.72
N ILE A 174 13.53 -4.44 26.08
CA ILE A 174 14.35 -4.21 27.30
C ILE A 174 13.62 -4.72 28.54
N GLY A 175 12.33 -4.41 28.69
CA GLY A 175 11.54 -4.92 29.81
C GLY A 175 11.33 -6.44 29.82
N ARG A 176 11.66 -7.14 28.72
CA ARG A 176 11.63 -8.61 28.64
C ARG A 176 12.95 -9.25 29.03
N TYR A 177 14.07 -8.54 28.86
CA TYR A 177 15.40 -9.02 29.28
C TYR A 177 15.62 -8.83 30.79
N GLU A 178 15.14 -7.73 31.38
CA GLU A 178 15.21 -7.54 32.85
C GLU A 178 14.50 -8.64 33.65
N ARG A 179 13.50 -9.32 33.07
CA ARG A 179 12.80 -10.44 33.72
C ARG A 179 13.52 -11.77 33.66
N ILE A 180 14.53 -11.92 32.80
CA ILE A 180 15.25 -13.19 32.62
C ILE A 180 16.47 -13.23 33.54
N ASP A 181 16.95 -12.07 34.02
CA ASP A 181 18.08 -11.96 34.95
C ASP A 181 17.65 -12.03 36.43
N GLU A 182 16.34 -12.12 36.72
CA GLU A 182 15.78 -12.26 38.08
C GLU A 182 15.38 -13.71 38.45
N ASP A 183 15.47 -14.66 37.50
CA ASP A 183 15.19 -16.10 37.70
C ASP A 183 16.49 -16.93 37.67
#